data_AF-A0A383EJN2-F1
#
_entry.id   AF-A0A383EJN2-F1
#
_cell.length_a   1.000
_cell.length_b   1.000
_cell.length_c   1.000
_cell.angle_alpha   90.00
_cell.angle_beta   90.00
_cell.angle_gamma   90.00
#
_symmetry.space_group_name_H-M   'P 1'
#
loop_
_entity.id
_entity.type
_entity.pdbx_description
1 polymer ?
#
loop_
_entity_poly.entity_id
_entity_poly.type
_entity_poly.pdbx_seq_one_letter_code
_entity_poly.pdbx_strand_id
1 'polypeptide(L)'
;MSAIPKPVNEPILNFSPGSPERTSLQAKLKELSAKEIEIPLIIGGKEVRTGDTGTCVMPHNHGHVLARFHQAGPKEVVQAIDAAKTAWADWSRTPLEARAQVFLKMAKLLAGPYRDTVNAAT
;
A
#
# COMPACT_ATOMS: atom_id res chain seq x y z
N MET A 1 24.33 11.86 16.12
CA MET A 1 23.32 10.80 15.95
C MET A 1 21.99 11.49 15.66
N SER A 2 21.39 11.28 14.48
CA SER A 2 20.08 11.85 14.18
C SER A 2 19.03 11.01 14.91
N ALA A 3 18.42 11.56 15.96
CA ALA A 3 17.49 10.85 16.83
C ALA A 3 16.19 10.52 16.09
N ILE A 4 15.64 9.32 16.35
CA ILE A 4 14.28 8.98 15.96
C ILE A 4 13.34 9.97 16.68
N PRO A 5 12.50 10.73 15.95
CA PRO A 5 11.66 11.75 16.54
C PRO A 5 10.63 11.13 17.49
N LYS A 6 10.29 11.84 18.56
CA LYS A 6 9.20 11.43 19.46
C LYS A 6 7.89 11.38 18.66
N PRO A 7 7.15 10.26 18.66
CA PRO A 7 5.91 10.16 17.90
C PRO A 7 4.82 11.04 18.51
N VAL A 8 3.98 11.58 17.64
CA VAL A 8 2.71 12.23 17.98
C VAL A 8 1.61 11.56 17.16
N ASN A 9 0.40 11.45 17.72
CA ASN A 9 -0.72 10.89 16.99
C ASN A 9 -1.08 11.76 15.79
N GLU A 10 -1.33 11.13 14.64
CA GLU A 10 -1.80 11.83 13.44
C GLU A 10 -3.21 12.40 13.70
N PRO A 11 -3.45 13.69 13.39
CA PRO A 11 -4.77 14.28 13.54
C PRO A 11 -5.83 13.56 12.69
N ILE A 12 -7.00 13.31 13.27
CA ILE A 12 -8.16 12.80 12.55
C ILE A 12 -8.88 13.97 11.88
N LEU A 13 -9.02 13.90 10.54
CA LEU A 13 -9.79 14.88 9.79
C LEU A 13 -11.30 14.62 9.97
N ASN A 14 -12.11 15.67 9.94
CA ASN A 14 -13.54 15.56 10.27
C ASN A 14 -14.44 15.30 9.06
N PHE A 15 -13.97 15.52 7.83
CA PHE A 15 -14.70 15.29 6.58
C PHE A 15 -16.10 15.94 6.55
N SER A 16 -16.22 17.13 7.17
CA SER A 16 -17.47 17.90 7.22
C SER A 16 -17.98 18.24 5.81
N PRO A 17 -19.30 18.45 5.63
CA PRO A 17 -19.84 18.92 4.35
C PRO A 17 -19.10 20.18 3.85
N GLY A 18 -18.67 20.16 2.59
CA GLY A 18 -17.93 21.26 1.96
C GLY A 18 -16.45 21.39 2.34
N SER A 19 -15.93 20.55 3.24
CA SER A 19 -14.51 20.58 3.60
C SER A 19 -13.60 20.16 2.43
N PRO A 20 -12.36 20.69 2.35
CA PRO A 20 -11.40 20.28 1.33
C PRO A 20 -11.09 18.78 1.37
N GLU A 21 -10.89 18.21 2.56
CA GLU A 21 -10.57 16.79 2.73
C GLU A 21 -11.71 15.85 2.31
N ARG A 22 -12.97 16.28 2.48
CA ARG A 22 -14.11 15.52 1.96
C ARG A 22 -14.15 15.58 0.45
N THR A 23 -13.92 16.76 -0.11
CA THR A 23 -13.93 16.98 -1.56
C THR A 23 -12.84 16.16 -2.25
N SER A 24 -11.62 16.16 -1.70
CA SER A 24 -10.49 15.40 -2.24
C SER A 24 -10.69 13.88 -2.11
N LEU A 25 -11.21 13.41 -0.97
CA LEU A 25 -11.55 11.99 -0.78
C LEU A 25 -12.65 11.53 -1.76
N GLN A 26 -13.70 12.32 -1.96
CA GLN A 26 -14.76 12.00 -2.91
C GLN A 26 -14.23 11.93 -4.35
N ALA A 27 -13.33 12.84 -4.72
CA ALA A 27 -12.67 12.79 -6.03
C ALA A 27 -11.83 11.51 -6.18
N LYS A 28 -11.09 11.11 -5.14
CA LYS A 28 -10.29 9.88 -5.16
C LYS A 28 -11.14 8.62 -5.21
N LEU A 29 -12.23 8.54 -4.46
CA LEU A 29 -13.20 7.43 -4.52
C LEU A 29 -13.78 7.26 -5.93
N LYS A 30 -14.13 8.37 -6.59
CA LYS A 30 -14.60 8.35 -7.99
C LYS A 30 -13.49 7.90 -8.94
N GLU A 31 -12.26 8.34 -8.73
CA GLU A 31 -11.12 7.95 -9.57
C GLU A 31 -10.83 6.45 -9.47
N LEU A 32 -10.73 5.91 -8.25
CA LEU A 32 -10.38 4.51 -8.02
C LEU A 32 -11.49 3.56 -8.45
N SER A 33 -12.76 3.92 -8.23
CA SER A 33 -13.89 3.10 -8.68
C SER A 33 -14.16 3.16 -10.18
N ALA A 34 -13.58 4.13 -10.90
CA ALA A 34 -13.74 4.22 -12.36
C ALA A 34 -12.78 3.30 -13.14
N LYS A 35 -11.85 2.63 -12.45
CA LYS A 35 -10.78 1.83 -13.08
C LYS A 35 -10.75 0.46 -12.45
N GLU A 36 -10.62 -0.56 -13.29
CA GLU A 36 -10.20 -1.88 -12.84
C GLU A 36 -8.67 -1.97 -12.99
N ILE A 37 -7.96 -2.37 -11.94
CA ILE A 37 -6.51 -2.55 -11.98
C ILE A 37 -6.11 -4.02 -11.91
N GLU A 38 -4.93 -4.34 -12.45
CA GLU A 38 -4.29 -5.64 -12.26
C GLU A 38 -3.28 -5.54 -11.12
N ILE A 39 -3.36 -6.44 -10.14
CA ILE A 39 -2.48 -6.47 -8.97
C ILE A 39 -1.52 -7.67 -9.12
N PRO A 40 -0.25 -7.43 -9.50
CA PRO A 40 0.75 -8.50 -9.54
C PRO A 40 1.24 -8.87 -8.15
N LEU A 41 1.91 -10.01 -8.05
CA LEU A 41 2.77 -10.29 -6.90
C LEU A 41 4.02 -9.41 -7.02
N ILE A 42 4.54 -8.90 -5.90
CA ILE A 42 5.83 -8.20 -5.86
C ILE A 42 6.86 -9.08 -5.15
N ILE A 43 7.76 -9.69 -5.90
CA ILE A 43 8.77 -10.63 -5.40
C ILE A 43 10.17 -10.07 -5.69
N GLY A 44 10.95 -9.80 -4.65
CA GLY A 44 12.30 -9.23 -4.80
C GLY A 44 12.33 -7.87 -5.52
N GLY A 45 11.25 -7.09 -5.41
CA GLY A 45 11.10 -5.80 -6.09
C GLY A 45 10.67 -5.89 -7.56
N LYS A 46 10.24 -7.06 -8.05
CA LYS A 46 9.75 -7.28 -9.42
C LYS A 46 8.29 -7.71 -9.43
N GLU A 47 7.56 -7.27 -10.44
CA GLU A 47 6.21 -7.77 -10.72
C GLU A 47 6.26 -9.20 -11.24
N VAL A 48 5.45 -10.08 -10.65
CA VAL A 48 5.23 -11.46 -11.10
C VAL A 48 3.75 -11.65 -11.38
N ARG A 49 3.44 -12.01 -12.63
CA ARG A 49 2.09 -12.31 -13.13
C ARG A 49 1.98 -13.82 -13.35
N THR A 50 1.10 -14.46 -12.57
CA THR A 50 0.93 -15.93 -12.58
C THR A 50 -0.11 -16.40 -13.59
N GLY A 51 -0.97 -15.51 -14.08
CA GLY A 51 -2.15 -15.85 -14.89
C GLY A 51 -3.32 -16.44 -14.07
N ASP A 52 -3.04 -17.06 -12.93
CA ASP A 52 -4.05 -17.47 -11.95
C ASP A 52 -4.53 -16.23 -11.19
N THR A 53 -5.81 -15.89 -11.32
CA THR A 53 -6.34 -14.60 -10.86
C THR A 53 -7.62 -14.74 -10.05
N GLY A 54 -7.72 -13.92 -9.01
CA GLY A 54 -8.95 -13.65 -8.27
C GLY A 54 -9.42 -12.22 -8.48
N THR A 55 -10.67 -11.93 -8.13
CA THR A 55 -11.23 -10.56 -8.18
C THR A 55 -11.28 -9.93 -6.81
N CYS A 56 -10.97 -8.63 -6.75
CA CYS A 56 -11.26 -7.75 -5.63
C CYS A 56 -12.51 -6.93 -5.99
N VAL A 57 -13.55 -7.00 -5.16
CA VAL A 57 -14.84 -6.33 -5.40
C VAL A 57 -15.16 -5.40 -4.24
N MET A 58 -16.06 -4.43 -4.47
CA MET A 58 -16.61 -3.61 -3.40
C MET A 58 -17.54 -4.45 -2.51
N PRO A 59 -17.32 -4.56 -1.18
CA PRO A 59 -18.19 -5.36 -0.32
C PRO A 59 -19.66 -4.88 -0.30
N HIS A 60 -19.87 -3.57 -0.43
CA HIS A 60 -21.21 -2.96 -0.48
C HIS A 60 -21.83 -2.93 -1.88
N ASN A 61 -21.08 -3.33 -2.91
CA ASN A 61 -21.53 -3.44 -4.30
C ASN A 61 -20.74 -4.55 -5.01
N HIS A 62 -21.03 -5.80 -4.66
CA HIS A 62 -20.24 -6.96 -5.09
C HIS A 62 -20.23 -7.18 -6.63
N GLY A 63 -21.13 -6.54 -7.38
CA GLY A 63 -21.11 -6.54 -8.85
C GLY A 63 -20.03 -5.63 -9.45
N HIS A 64 -19.39 -4.78 -8.65
CA HIS A 64 -18.36 -3.86 -9.08
C HIS A 64 -16.97 -4.42 -8.77
N VAL A 65 -16.19 -4.69 -9.82
CA VAL A 65 -14.82 -5.20 -9.73
C VAL A 65 -13.83 -4.04 -9.70
N LEU A 66 -13.04 -3.96 -8.64
CA LEU A 66 -11.97 -2.95 -8.47
C LEU A 66 -10.65 -3.44 -9.03
N ALA A 67 -10.37 -4.73 -8.91
CA ALA A 67 -9.12 -5.30 -9.38
C ALA A 67 -9.20 -6.79 -9.71
N ARG A 68 -8.27 -7.24 -10.54
CA ARG A 68 -7.88 -8.66 -10.68
C ARG A 68 -6.49 -8.84 -10.09
N PHE A 69 -6.34 -9.71 -9.10
CA PHE A 69 -5.04 -9.95 -8.45
C PHE A 69 -4.51 -11.33 -8.80
N HIS A 70 -3.19 -11.43 -8.95
CA HIS A 70 -2.51 -12.69 -9.18
C HIS A 70 -2.39 -13.51 -7.89
N GLN A 71 -2.77 -14.78 -7.96
CA GLN A 71 -2.63 -15.73 -6.85
C GLN A 71 -1.25 -16.40 -6.91
N ALA A 72 -0.62 -16.55 -5.75
CA ALA A 72 0.69 -17.20 -5.62
C ALA A 72 0.54 -18.72 -5.50
N GLY A 73 1.29 -19.45 -6.31
CA GLY A 73 1.46 -20.90 -6.17
C GLY A 73 2.72 -21.27 -5.38
N PRO A 74 3.00 -22.58 -5.21
CA PRO A 74 4.19 -23.06 -4.49
C PRO A 74 5.51 -22.49 -5.05
N LYS A 75 5.59 -22.31 -6.36
CA LYS A 75 6.76 -21.74 -7.03
C LYS A 75 7.02 -20.30 -6.60
N GLU A 76 6.00 -19.46 -6.64
CA GLU A 76 6.10 -18.04 -6.27
C GLU A 76 6.42 -17.87 -4.79
N VAL A 77 5.90 -18.77 -3.93
CA VAL A 77 6.25 -18.79 -2.50
C VAL A 77 7.74 -19.08 -2.30
N VAL A 78 8.30 -20.09 -2.98
CA VAL A 78 9.74 -20.38 -2.91
C VAL A 78 10.56 -19.18 -3.40
N GLN A 79 10.18 -18.57 -4.51
CA GLN A 79 10.83 -17.36 -5.03
C GLN A 79 10.80 -16.21 -4.02
N ALA A 80 9.67 -16.00 -3.33
CA ALA A 80 9.53 -14.98 -2.30
C ALA A 80 10.41 -15.27 -1.07
N ILE A 81 10.49 -16.53 -0.63
CA ILE A 81 11.37 -16.95 0.46
C ILE A 81 12.83 -16.67 0.11
N ASP A 82 13.28 -17.10 -1.07
CA ASP A 82 14.66 -16.93 -1.49
C ASP A 82 15.01 -15.44 -1.62
N ALA A 83 14.14 -14.64 -2.25
CA ALA A 83 14.32 -13.19 -2.35
C ALA A 83 14.41 -12.51 -0.97
N ALA A 84 13.55 -12.92 -0.02
CA ALA A 84 13.58 -12.39 1.34
C ALA A 84 14.87 -12.78 2.08
N LYS A 85 15.34 -14.04 1.94
CA LYS A 85 16.61 -14.51 2.53
C LYS A 85 17.82 -13.78 1.96
N THR A 86 17.83 -13.51 0.66
CA THR A 86 18.88 -12.71 0.02
C THR A 86 18.89 -11.28 0.57
N ALA A 87 17.73 -10.62 0.60
CA ALA A 87 17.64 -9.24 1.11
C ALA A 87 17.93 -9.12 2.61
N TRP A 88 17.65 -10.17 3.39
CA TRP A 88 17.88 -10.19 4.84
C TRP A 88 19.35 -9.98 5.20
N ALA A 89 20.29 -10.52 4.41
CA ALA A 89 21.72 -10.37 4.68
C ALA A 89 22.11 -8.89 4.81
N ASP A 90 21.60 -8.02 3.94
CA ASP A 90 21.91 -6.60 4.00
C ASP A 90 20.98 -5.85 4.95
N TRP A 91 19.67 -6.09 4.86
CA TRP A 91 18.67 -5.38 5.68
C TRP A 91 18.87 -5.59 7.19
N SER A 92 19.32 -6.78 7.61
CA SER A 92 19.59 -7.07 9.03
C SER A 92 20.78 -6.28 9.60
N ARG A 93 21.72 -5.90 8.75
CA ARG A 93 22.91 -5.11 9.10
C ARG A 93 22.69 -3.61 8.94
N THR A 94 21.59 -3.19 8.31
CA THR A 94 21.21 -1.78 8.19
C THR A 94 20.99 -1.15 9.57
N PRO A 95 21.65 -0.03 9.89
CA PRO A 95 21.47 0.67 11.16
C PRO A 95 20.01 0.96 11.46
N LEU A 96 19.63 0.91 12.74
CA LEU A 96 18.25 1.14 13.18
C LEU A 96 17.70 2.48 12.66
N GLU A 97 18.52 3.54 12.71
CA GLU A 97 18.15 4.88 12.28
C GLU A 97 17.81 4.89 10.79
N ALA A 98 18.60 4.23 9.96
CA ALA A 98 18.36 4.14 8.52
C ALA A 98 17.09 3.34 8.21
N ARG A 99 16.85 2.24 8.93
CA ARG A 99 15.59 1.48 8.82
C ARG A 99 14.39 2.35 9.23
N ALA A 100 14.52 3.10 10.33
CA ALA A 100 13.48 4.00 10.82
C ALA A 100 13.16 5.11 9.81
N GLN A 101 14.15 5.65 9.08
CA GLN A 101 13.90 6.69 8.06
C GLN A 101 12.96 6.22 6.95
N VAL A 102 12.98 4.93 6.58
CA VAL A 102 12.04 4.37 5.60
C VAL A 102 10.61 4.53 6.11
N PHE A 103 10.33 4.12 7.34
CA PHE A 103 9.00 4.22 7.95
C PHE A 103 8.58 5.67 8.23
N LEU A 104 9.51 6.54 8.64
CA LEU A 104 9.22 7.96 8.83
C LEU A 104 8.86 8.65 7.51
N LYS A 105 9.51 8.28 6.40
CA LYS A 105 9.13 8.73 5.06
C LYS A 105 7.75 8.18 4.68
N MET A 106 7.48 6.90 4.92
CA MET A 106 6.15 6.31 4.68
C MET A 106 5.05 7.04 5.46
N ALA A 107 5.27 7.35 6.74
CA ALA A 107 4.32 8.10 7.56
C ALA A 107 4.01 9.48 6.96
N LYS A 108 5.04 10.21 6.51
CA LYS A 108 4.84 11.52 5.84
C LYS A 108 4.08 11.39 4.52
N LEU A 109 4.34 10.33 3.75
CA LEU A 109 3.63 10.07 2.50
C LEU A 109 2.15 9.77 2.76
N LEU A 110 1.84 8.95 3.77
CA LEU A 110 0.48 8.61 4.19
C LEU A 110 -0.27 9.79 4.81
N ALA A 111 0.40 10.64 5.58
CA ALA A 111 -0.19 11.85 6.17
C ALA A 111 -0.42 12.98 5.14
N GLY A 112 0.19 12.88 3.96
CA GLY A 112 0.08 13.90 2.91
C GLY A 112 -0.44 13.31 1.60
N PRO A 113 0.41 13.20 0.57
CA PRO A 113 -0.03 12.96 -0.80
C PRO A 113 -0.75 11.61 -1.03
N TYR A 114 -0.53 10.62 -0.17
CA TYR A 114 -1.18 9.31 -0.28
C TYR A 114 -2.38 9.12 0.64
N ARG A 115 -2.73 10.12 1.48
CA ARG A 115 -3.83 10.01 2.46
C ARG A 115 -5.12 9.53 1.81
N ASP A 116 -5.59 10.27 0.82
CA ASP A 116 -6.88 9.97 0.19
C ASP A 116 -6.83 8.69 -0.64
N THR A 117 -5.68 8.39 -1.25
CA THR A 117 -5.50 7.13 -2.01
C THR A 117 -5.66 5.93 -1.10
N VAL A 118 -5.08 5.95 0.09
CA VAL A 118 -5.22 4.85 1.06
C VAL A 118 -6.61 4.83 1.67
N ASN A 119 -7.15 5.98 2.09
CA ASN A 119 -8.50 6.06 2.65
C ASN A 119 -9.60 5.63 1.66
N ALA A 120 -9.43 5.87 0.37
CA ALA A 120 -10.39 5.46 -0.66
C ALA A 120 -10.25 3.98 -1.07
N ALA A 121 -9.12 3.33 -0.74
CA ALA A 121 -8.85 1.94 -1.08
C ALA A 121 -9.26 0.94 0.02
N THR A 122 -9.68 1.42 1.19
CA THR A 122 -10.18 0.62 2.34
C THR A 122 -11.69 0.49 2.32
#